data_AF-E2S4Z0-F1
#
_entry.id   AF-E2S4Z0-F1
#
_cell.length_a   1.000
_cell.length_b   1.000
_cell.length_c   1.000
_cell.angle_alpha   90.00
_cell.angle_beta   90.00
_cell.angle_gamma   90.00
#
_symmetry.space_group_name_H-M   'P 1'
#
loop_
_entity.id
_entity.type
_entity.pdbx_description
1 polymer ?
#
loop_
_entity_poly.entity_id
_entity_poly.type
_entity_poly.pdbx_seq_one_letter_code
_entity_poly.pdbx_strand_id
1 'polypeptide(L)'
;MTAQKEVCERCGKPIPQRADPRGRQARFCSGACRAAASRERRKREHQEELAQAHEQATLKLRTPREEVADAARVVREMTRDLRMGREFHVSDEHQELVLAVREFAELMDKNARRSAAPAGLNRAARRAKKKRRH
;
A
#
# COMPACT_ATOMS: atom_id res chain seq x y z
N MET A 1 -47.69 24.01 15.74
CA MET A 1 -46.24 23.70 15.88
C MET A 1 -46.08 22.22 16.20
N THR A 2 -45.85 21.39 15.19
CA THR A 2 -45.72 19.94 15.37
C THR A 2 -44.36 19.62 15.98
N ALA A 3 -44.34 19.23 17.26
CA ALA A 3 -43.16 18.68 17.91
C ALA A 3 -42.73 17.43 17.15
N GLN A 4 -41.65 17.53 16.37
CA GLN A 4 -41.03 16.39 15.72
C GLN A 4 -40.62 15.40 16.83
N LYS A 5 -41.26 14.24 16.89
CA LYS A 5 -40.88 13.19 17.83
C LYS A 5 -39.48 12.70 17.44
N GLU A 6 -38.47 13.08 18.22
CA GLU A 6 -37.12 12.57 18.05
C GLU A 6 -37.14 11.05 18.16
N VAL A 7 -36.54 10.37 17.18
CA VAL A 7 -36.43 8.90 17.15
C VAL A 7 -35.06 8.47 17.66
N CYS A 8 -35.02 7.34 18.36
CA CYS A 8 -33.78 6.78 18.88
C CYS A 8 -32.87 6.34 17.73
N GLU A 9 -31.64 6.86 17.69
CA GLU A 9 -30.64 6.53 16.67
C GLU A 9 -30.27 5.04 16.60
N ARG A 10 -30.57 4.26 17.66
CA ARG A 10 -30.24 2.83 17.71
C ARG A 10 -31.40 1.89 17.43
N CYS A 11 -32.59 2.18 17.94
CA CYS A 11 -33.73 1.26 17.85
C CYS A 11 -34.95 1.82 17.13
N GLY A 12 -34.88 3.07 16.62
CA GLY A 12 -35.95 3.74 15.90
C GLY A 12 -37.18 4.10 16.74
N LYS A 13 -37.24 3.69 18.00
CA LYS A 13 -38.37 4.00 18.90
C LYS A 13 -38.41 5.50 19.24
N PRO A 14 -39.61 6.07 19.46
CA PRO A 14 -39.75 7.46 19.86
C PRO A 14 -39.05 7.70 21.20
N ILE A 15 -38.39 8.85 21.31
CA ILE A 15 -37.70 9.26 22.53
C ILE A 15 -38.75 9.82 23.50
N PRO A 16 -38.78 9.36 24.76
CA PRO A 16 -39.75 9.85 25.73
C PRO A 16 -39.54 11.35 25.98
N GLN A 17 -40.64 12.09 26.05
CA GLN A 17 -40.59 13.52 26.36
C GLN A 17 -40.03 13.71 27.78
N ARG A 18 -39.10 14.65 27.93
CA ARG A 18 -38.54 15.00 29.23
C ARG A 18 -39.51 15.93 29.96
N ALA A 19 -39.58 15.79 31.28
CA ALA A 19 -40.32 16.72 32.15
C ALA A 19 -39.70 18.13 32.13
N ASP A 20 -38.38 18.23 31.92
CA ASP A 20 -37.66 19.50 31.80
C ASP A 20 -37.19 19.72 30.35
N PRO A 21 -37.67 20.74 29.64
CA PRO A 21 -37.25 21.06 28.27
C PRO A 21 -35.87 21.73 28.21
N ARG A 22 -35.28 22.08 29.35
CA ARG A 22 -33.94 22.71 29.38
C ARG A 22 -32.85 21.65 29.24
N GLY A 23 -32.05 21.75 28.18
CA GLY A 23 -30.85 20.94 27.99
C GLY A 23 -30.70 20.34 26.58
N ARG A 24 -29.64 19.56 26.39
CA ARG A 24 -29.33 18.92 25.10
C ARG A 24 -30.38 17.86 24.76
N GLN A 25 -30.88 17.90 23.52
CA GLN A 25 -31.79 16.90 22.94
C GLN A 25 -31.26 15.48 23.13
N ALA A 26 -32.17 14.54 23.41
CA ALA A 26 -31.82 13.14 23.63
C ALA A 26 -31.66 12.45 22.28
N ARG A 27 -30.57 11.71 22.09
CA ARG A 27 -30.34 10.90 20.87
C ARG A 27 -30.79 9.45 21.00
N PHE A 28 -31.06 9.00 22.23
CA PHE A 28 -31.40 7.62 22.55
C PHE A 28 -32.61 7.57 23.50
N CYS A 29 -33.50 6.59 23.31
CA CYS A 29 -34.71 6.42 24.12
C CYS A 29 -34.44 5.91 25.55
N SER A 30 -33.26 5.34 25.82
CA SER A 30 -32.89 4.82 27.14
C SER A 30 -31.37 4.74 27.35
N GLY A 31 -30.97 4.60 28.62
CA GLY A 31 -29.57 4.34 29.00
C GLY A 31 -29.01 3.05 28.37
N ALA A 32 -29.84 2.01 28.24
CA ALA A 32 -29.46 0.76 27.58
C ALA A 32 -29.18 0.96 26.07
N CYS A 33 -30.00 1.77 25.39
CA CYS A 33 -29.78 2.10 23.99
C CYS A 33 -28.46 2.88 23.82
N ARG A 34 -28.22 3.88 24.67
CA ARG A 34 -26.97 4.65 24.69
C ARG A 34 -25.75 3.76 24.96
N ALA A 35 -25.82 2.91 25.97
CA ALA A 35 -24.71 2.06 26.40
C ALA A 35 -24.29 1.10 25.27
N ALA A 36 -25.22 0.42 24.62
CA ALA A 36 -24.83 -0.51 23.57
C ALA A 36 -24.60 0.15 22.18
N ALA A 37 -25.07 1.38 21.92
CA ALA A 37 -24.52 2.19 20.83
C ALA A 37 -23.04 2.54 21.07
N SER A 38 -22.66 2.83 22.31
CA SER A 38 -21.27 3.05 22.70
C SER A 38 -20.42 1.79 22.53
N ARG A 39 -20.93 0.62 22.94
CA ARG A 39 -20.25 -0.66 22.74
C ARG A 39 -20.05 -1.00 21.25
N GLU A 40 -21.05 -0.73 20.41
CA GLU A 40 -20.95 -0.98 18.98
C GLU A 40 -19.88 -0.10 18.32
N ARG A 41 -19.81 1.20 18.68
CA ARG A 41 -18.72 2.08 18.21
C ARG A 41 -17.35 1.54 18.59
N ARG A 42 -17.14 1.15 19.86
CA ARG A 42 -15.87 0.56 20.30
C ARG A 42 -15.51 -0.73 19.57
N LYS A 43 -16.51 -1.56 19.25
CA LYS A 43 -16.27 -2.79 18.45
C LYS A 43 -15.84 -2.46 17.03
N ARG A 44 -16.44 -1.45 16.40
CA ARG A 44 -16.05 -0.99 15.06
C ARG A 44 -14.64 -0.41 15.07
N GLU A 45 -14.33 0.47 16.02
CA GLU A 45 -13.00 1.03 16.21
C GLU A 45 -11.94 -0.08 16.37
N HIS A 46 -12.23 -1.11 17.18
CA HIS A 46 -11.31 -2.24 17.34
C HIS A 46 -11.15 -3.08 16.05
N GLN A 47 -12.23 -3.28 15.29
CA GLN A 47 -12.16 -3.98 14.00
C GLN A 47 -11.35 -3.17 12.97
N GLU A 48 -11.53 -1.86 12.93
CA GLU A 48 -10.77 -0.95 12.08
C GLU A 48 -9.28 -0.94 12.47
N GLU A 49 -8.97 -0.94 13.77
CA GLU A 49 -7.59 -1.05 14.27
C GLU A 49 -6.93 -2.37 13.85
N LEU A 50 -7.64 -3.50 13.95
CA LEU A 50 -7.14 -4.80 13.50
C LEU A 50 -6.93 -4.84 11.98
N ALA A 51 -7.84 -4.25 11.20
CA ALA A 51 -7.70 -4.15 9.75
C ALA A 51 -6.46 -3.32 9.36
N GLN A 52 -6.27 -2.17 10.00
CA GLN A 52 -5.08 -1.34 9.78
C GLN A 52 -3.79 -2.04 10.20
N ALA A 53 -3.81 -2.75 11.33
CA ALA A 53 -2.66 -3.55 11.78
C ALA A 53 -2.32 -4.67 10.79
N HIS A 54 -3.34 -5.34 10.22
CA HIS A 54 -3.17 -6.37 9.21
C HIS A 54 -2.62 -5.79 7.90
N GLU A 55 -3.13 -4.66 7.43
CA GLU A 55 -2.59 -3.96 6.24
C GLU A 55 -1.14 -3.54 6.43
N GLN A 56 -0.81 -2.93 7.57
CA GLN A 56 0.57 -2.57 7.90
C GLN A 56 1.49 -3.80 8.01
N ALA A 57 1.01 -4.90 8.59
CA ALA A 57 1.76 -6.15 8.64
C ALA A 57 1.98 -6.71 7.23
N THR A 58 0.97 -6.69 6.37
CA THR A 58 1.06 -7.17 4.98
C THR A 58 2.09 -6.36 4.18
N LEU A 59 2.10 -5.03 4.34
CA LEU A 59 3.09 -4.15 3.72
C LEU A 59 4.51 -4.36 4.26
N LYS A 60 4.65 -4.66 5.56
CA LYS A 60 5.96 -4.91 6.20
C LYS A 60 6.51 -6.31 5.90
N LEU A 61 5.65 -7.27 5.57
CA LEU A 61 6.03 -8.66 5.32
C LEU A 61 6.47 -8.92 3.88
N ARG A 62 6.13 -8.06 2.92
CA ARG A 62 6.65 -8.18 1.56
C ARG A 62 8.09 -7.72 1.52
N THR A 63 8.99 -8.66 1.25
CA THR A 63 10.37 -8.31 0.97
C THR A 63 10.44 -7.61 -0.39
N PRO A 64 11.35 -6.64 -0.59
CA PRO A 64 11.54 -6.01 -1.91
C PRO A 64 11.77 -7.04 -3.03
N ARG A 65 12.27 -8.22 -2.68
CA ARG A 65 12.47 -9.34 -3.60
C ARG A 65 11.16 -9.95 -4.10
N GLU A 66 10.14 -10.03 -3.25
CA GLU A 66 8.81 -10.56 -3.61
C GLU A 66 8.05 -9.56 -4.48
N GLU A 67 8.14 -8.27 -4.18
CA GLU A 67 7.53 -7.22 -5.02
C GLU A 67 8.13 -7.20 -6.43
N VAL A 68 9.46 -7.34 -6.54
CA VAL A 68 10.13 -7.46 -7.84
C VAL A 68 9.74 -8.73 -8.58
N ALA A 69 9.55 -9.85 -7.87
CA ALA A 69 9.12 -11.11 -8.49
C ALA A 69 7.68 -11.03 -9.03
N ASP A 70 6.79 -10.37 -8.30
CA ASP A 70 5.41 -10.11 -8.71
C ASP A 70 5.35 -9.19 -9.93
N ALA A 71 6.09 -8.07 -9.91
CA ALA A 71 6.20 -7.17 -11.05
C ALA A 71 6.73 -7.91 -12.31
N ALA A 72 7.76 -8.76 -12.14
CA ALA A 72 8.28 -9.57 -13.23
C ALA A 72 7.26 -10.60 -13.76
N ARG A 73 6.37 -11.12 -12.92
CA ARG A 73 5.26 -12.01 -13.35
C ARG A 73 4.27 -11.24 -14.22
N VAL A 74 3.81 -10.08 -13.76
CA VAL A 74 2.85 -9.23 -14.49
C VAL A 74 3.39 -8.86 -15.87
N VAL A 75 4.65 -8.41 -15.95
CA VAL A 75 5.28 -8.06 -17.24
C VAL A 75 5.34 -9.27 -18.18
N ARG A 76 5.62 -10.48 -17.68
CA ARG A 76 5.61 -11.71 -18.50
C ARG A 76 4.21 -12.07 -19.00
N GLU A 77 3.18 -11.87 -18.18
CA GLU A 77 1.79 -12.11 -18.55
C GLU A 77 1.35 -11.13 -19.65
N MET A 78 1.59 -9.83 -19.46
CA MET A 78 1.34 -8.81 -20.50
C MET A 78 2.05 -9.14 -21.82
N THR A 79 3.33 -9.52 -21.74
CA THR A 79 4.13 -9.91 -22.92
C THR A 79 3.52 -11.14 -23.61
N ARG A 80 3.01 -12.10 -22.86
CA ARG A 80 2.35 -13.30 -23.40
C ARG A 80 1.04 -12.95 -24.09
N ASP A 81 0.20 -12.11 -23.48
CA ASP A 81 -1.07 -11.70 -24.07
C ASP A 81 -0.87 -10.91 -25.37
N LEU A 82 0.14 -10.02 -25.41
CA LEU A 82 0.57 -9.34 -26.63
C LEU A 82 1.01 -10.32 -27.73
N ARG A 83 1.82 -11.34 -27.40
CA ARG A 83 2.25 -12.37 -28.36
C ARG A 83 1.11 -13.19 -28.92
N MET A 84 0.06 -13.40 -28.12
CA MET A 84 -1.12 -14.17 -28.50
C MET A 84 -2.15 -13.33 -29.27
N GLY A 85 -1.86 -12.05 -29.54
CA GLY A 85 -2.78 -11.15 -30.26
C GLY A 85 -4.05 -10.82 -29.48
N ARG A 86 -4.03 -10.97 -28.15
CA ARG A 86 -5.16 -10.60 -27.30
C ARG A 86 -5.19 -9.08 -27.18
N GLU A 87 -6.39 -8.51 -27.13
CA GLU A 87 -6.57 -7.08 -26.86
C GLU A 87 -5.91 -6.74 -25.53
N PHE A 88 -4.87 -5.92 -25.61
CA PHE A 88 -4.12 -5.42 -24.49
C PHE A 88 -4.23 -3.90 -24.51
N HIS A 89 -4.89 -3.32 -23.51
CA HIS A 89 -5.02 -1.88 -23.41
C HIS A 89 -3.74 -1.28 -22.83
N VAL A 90 -2.95 -0.61 -23.68
CA VAL A 90 -1.79 0.15 -23.25
C VAL A 90 -2.28 1.50 -22.73
N SER A 91 -2.41 1.63 -21.42
CA SER A 91 -2.61 2.93 -20.76
C SER A 91 -1.27 3.68 -20.59
N ASP A 92 -1.32 4.96 -20.21
CA ASP A 92 -0.13 5.79 -20.00
C ASP A 92 0.80 5.19 -18.92
N GLU A 93 0.25 4.56 -17.89
CA GLU A 93 1.02 3.88 -16.83
C GLU A 93 1.84 2.70 -17.37
N HIS A 94 1.39 2.05 -18.45
CA HIS A 94 2.17 0.98 -19.11
C HIS A 94 3.37 1.55 -19.85
N GLN A 95 3.25 2.76 -20.43
CA GLN A 95 4.37 3.43 -21.09
C GLN A 95 5.41 3.88 -20.07
N GLU A 96 4.98 4.45 -18.94
CA GLU A 96 5.88 4.81 -17.83
C GLU A 96 6.64 3.59 -17.29
N LEU A 97 5.96 2.45 -17.13
CA LEU A 97 6.60 1.20 -16.72
C LEU A 97 7.69 0.74 -17.70
N VAL A 98 7.42 0.82 -19.01
CA VAL A 98 8.42 0.46 -20.05
C VAL A 98 9.64 1.38 -19.99
N LEU A 99 9.44 2.69 -19.78
CA LEU A 99 10.54 3.65 -19.63
C LEU A 99 11.39 3.33 -18.39
N ALA A 100 10.75 3.12 -17.23
CA ALA A 100 11.43 2.77 -16.00
C ALA A 100 12.25 1.47 -16.12
N VAL A 101 11.71 0.45 -16.81
CA VAL A 101 12.43 -0.81 -17.07
C VAL A 101 13.65 -0.60 -17.97
N ARG A 102 13.57 0.27 -18.98
CA ARG A 102 14.70 0.61 -19.85
C ARG A 102 15.82 1.31 -19.07
N GLU A 103 15.49 2.32 -18.27
CA GLU A 103 16.46 3.00 -17.42
C GLU A 103 17.14 2.05 -16.44
N PHE A 104 16.36 1.14 -15.83
CA PHE A 104 16.89 0.12 -14.94
C PHE A 104 17.85 -0.83 -15.66
N ALA A 105 17.49 -1.31 -16.86
CA ALA A 105 18.35 -2.17 -17.67
C ALA A 105 19.67 -1.48 -18.03
N GLU A 106 19.64 -0.19 -18.41
CA GLU A 106 20.86 0.58 -18.68
C GLU A 106 21.76 0.71 -17.46
N LEU A 107 21.18 0.94 -16.27
CA LEU A 107 21.94 1.01 -15.02
C LEU A 107 22.57 -0.35 -14.68
N MET A 108 21.84 -1.44 -14.87
CA MET A 108 22.35 -2.80 -14.67
C MET A 108 23.48 -3.13 -15.65
N ASP A 109 23.36 -2.77 -16.92
CA ASP A 109 24.43 -2.93 -17.91
C ASP A 109 25.66 -2.08 -17.58
N LYS A 110 25.47 -0.83 -17.16
CA LYS A 110 26.56 0.05 -16.70
C LYS A 110 27.27 -0.56 -15.49
N ASN A 111 26.52 -1.11 -14.52
CA ASN A 111 27.09 -1.77 -13.35
C ASN A 111 27.81 -3.07 -13.71
N ALA A 112 27.23 -3.91 -14.55
CA ALA A 112 27.87 -5.13 -15.05
C ALA A 112 29.19 -4.82 -15.77
N ARG A 113 29.22 -3.78 -16.60
CA ARG A 113 30.45 -3.29 -17.28
C ARG A 113 31.48 -2.72 -16.29
N ARG A 114 31.05 -2.06 -15.21
CA ARG A 114 31.96 -1.59 -14.13
C ARG A 114 32.55 -2.75 -13.34
N SER A 115 31.75 -3.77 -13.03
CA SER A 115 32.21 -5.00 -12.38
C SER A 115 33.12 -5.85 -13.26
N ALA A 116 32.92 -5.80 -14.59
CA ALA A 116 33.75 -6.46 -15.58
C ALA A 116 34.98 -5.64 -16.02
N ALA A 117 35.10 -4.38 -15.56
CA ALA A 117 36.28 -3.57 -15.86
C ALA A 117 37.52 -4.27 -15.28
N PRO A 118 38.55 -4.55 -16.10
CA PRO A 118 39.70 -5.30 -15.64
C PRO A 118 40.33 -4.56 -14.46
N ALA A 119 40.47 -5.26 -13.33
CA ALA A 119 41.22 -4.76 -12.19
C ALA A 119 42.62 -4.38 -12.70
N GLY A 120 42.84 -3.08 -12.91
CA GLY A 120 44.07 -2.58 -13.50
C GLY A 120 45.25 -3.15 -12.71
N LEU A 121 46.24 -3.69 -13.43
CA LEU A 121 47.43 -4.38 -12.90
C LEU A 121 47.69 -4.06 -11.42
N ASN A 122 47.55 -5.07 -10.55
CA ASN A 122 47.84 -4.97 -9.11
C ASN A 122 49.16 -4.21 -8.90
N ARG A 123 49.25 -3.41 -7.81
CA ARG A 123 50.44 -2.60 -7.48
C ARG A 123 51.75 -3.37 -7.63
N ALA A 124 51.74 -4.67 -7.31
CA ALA A 124 52.86 -5.59 -7.51
C ALA A 124 53.29 -5.74 -8.99
N ALA A 125 52.35 -5.92 -9.91
CA ALA A 125 52.61 -6.02 -11.35
C ALA A 125 53.11 -4.69 -11.95
N ARG A 126 52.64 -3.54 -11.45
CA ARG A 126 53.19 -2.21 -11.84
C ARG A 126 54.64 -2.05 -11.36
N ARG A 127 54.98 -2.49 -10.15
CA ARG A 127 56.35 -2.46 -9.62
C ARG A 127 57.30 -3.40 -10.37
N ALA A 128 56.84 -4.60 -10.74
CA ALA A 128 57.63 -5.55 -11.53
C ALA A 128 57.98 -5.00 -12.94
N LYS A 129 57.02 -4.34 -13.60
CA LYS A 129 57.25 -3.71 -14.91
C LYS A 129 58.21 -2.52 -14.84
N LYS A 130 58.23 -1.79 -13.72
CA LYS A 130 59.20 -0.70 -13.48
C LYS A 130 60.61 -1.23 -13.22
N LYS A 131 60.76 -2.37 -12.53
CA LYS A 131 62.06 -3.04 -12.31
C LYS A 131 62.66 -3.62 -13.58
N ARG A 132 61.85 -4.07 -14.54
CA ARG A 132 62.31 -4.62 -15.84
C ARG A 132 62.70 -3.55 -16.87
N ARG A 133 62.55 -2.27 -16.56
CA ARG A 133 62.87 -1.14 -17.44
C ARG A 133 64.15 -0.40 -17.04
N HIS A 134 64.82 -0.87 -16.00
CA HIS A 134 66.20 -0.54 -15.64
C HIS A 134 67.05 -1.79 -15.83
#